data_AF-A0A534IQ75-F1
#
_entry.id   AF-A0A534IQ75-F1
#
_cell.length_a   1.000
_cell.length_b   1.000
_cell.length_c   1.000
_cell.angle_alpha   90.00
_cell.angle_beta   90.00
_cell.angle_gamma   90.00
#
_symmetry.space_group_name_H-M   'P 1'
#
loop_
_entity.id
_entity.type
_entity.pdbx_description
1 polymer ?
#
loop_
_entity_poly.entity_id
_entity_poly.type
_entity_poly.pdbx_seq_one_letter_code
_entity_poly.pdbx_strand_id
1 'polypeptide(L)'
;MTHMKERPRRLRTRSLAAIMLLGGTLPAASQEPAAPPAAPSGTVYNIELIVFRATSASGAAENWSAEAGERTIAGDESTSDSAQIGRFVAQLPASAWQLTEVESRLRADGNYVPLAHAAWSQTASSWGTRAGFPVKRLGL
;
A
#
# COMPACT_ATOMS: atom_id res chain seq x y z
N MET A 1 37.34 -47.78 -30.96
CA MET A 1 36.36 -48.85 -31.25
C MET A 1 35.45 -49.00 -30.03
N THR A 2 34.32 -48.30 -30.01
CA THR A 2 32.97 -48.76 -30.48
C THR A 2 32.22 -49.59 -29.43
N HIS A 3 31.29 -48.93 -28.74
CA HIS A 3 30.05 -49.49 -28.18
C HIS A 3 29.02 -48.36 -28.37
N MET A 4 28.05 -48.37 -29.32
CA MET A 4 27.02 -49.37 -29.69
C MET A 4 26.23 -49.79 -28.44
N LYS A 5 24.91 -49.60 -28.32
CA LYS A 5 23.82 -49.57 -29.31
C LYS A 5 22.57 -48.98 -28.64
N GLU A 6 21.77 -48.27 -29.42
CA GLU A 6 20.52 -47.63 -29.00
C GLU A 6 19.31 -48.62 -29.03
N ARG A 7 18.27 -48.31 -28.22
CA ARG A 7 16.82 -48.69 -28.29
C ARG A 7 16.36 -50.03 -27.67
N PRO A 8 15.03 -50.25 -27.41
CA PRO A 8 13.84 -49.37 -27.51
C PRO A 8 12.87 -49.35 -26.29
N ARG A 9 11.97 -48.36 -26.34
CA ARG A 9 10.63 -48.26 -25.73
C ARG A 9 9.96 -49.61 -25.40
N ARG A 10 9.49 -49.77 -24.15
CA ARG A 10 8.43 -50.72 -23.81
C ARG A 10 7.16 -49.97 -23.40
N LEU A 11 6.16 -50.10 -24.26
CA LEU A 11 4.75 -49.78 -24.08
C LEU A 11 4.08 -50.93 -23.29
N ARG A 12 2.92 -50.63 -22.68
CA ARG A 12 1.93 -51.52 -22.03
C ARG A 12 2.18 -51.63 -20.52
N THR A 13 1.21 -51.40 -19.64
CA THR A 13 -0.14 -51.97 -19.68
C THR A 13 -1.13 -51.11 -18.89
N ARG A 14 -2.37 -51.01 -19.39
CA ARG A 14 -3.52 -50.42 -18.72
C ARG A 14 -3.94 -51.31 -17.54
N SER A 15 -4.18 -50.73 -16.37
CA SER A 15 -5.02 -51.37 -15.35
C SER A 15 -5.92 -50.32 -14.71
N LEU A 16 -7.18 -50.39 -15.12
CA LEU A 16 -8.33 -49.72 -14.52
C LEU A 16 -8.64 -50.46 -13.21
N ALA A 17 -8.64 -49.78 -12.08
CA ALA A 17 -9.20 -50.30 -10.84
C ALA A 17 -10.03 -49.19 -10.19
N ALA A 18 -11.33 -49.24 -10.44
CA ALA A 18 -12.33 -48.49 -9.70
C ALA A 18 -12.57 -49.21 -8.38
N ILE A 19 -12.38 -48.51 -7.26
CA ILE A 19 -12.82 -48.97 -5.93
C ILE A 19 -13.81 -47.92 -5.43
N MET A 20 -15.10 -48.26 -5.52
CA MET A 20 -16.15 -47.62 -4.74
C MET A 20 -16.03 -48.13 -3.30
N LEU A 21 -15.86 -47.22 -2.34
CA LEU A 21 -16.19 -47.48 -0.94
C LEU A 21 -17.12 -46.38 -0.45
N LEU A 22 -18.34 -46.82 -0.15
CA LEU A 22 -19.47 -46.11 0.44
C LEU A 22 -19.25 -45.94 1.95
N GLY A 23 -19.60 -44.78 2.50
CA GLY A 23 -20.07 -44.67 3.89
C GLY A 23 -19.22 -43.84 4.84
N GLY A 24 -19.69 -42.63 5.14
CA GLY A 24 -19.16 -41.78 6.22
C GLY A 24 -19.49 -40.30 6.03
N THR A 25 -20.77 -39.94 5.99
CA THR A 25 -21.19 -38.53 5.93
C THR A 25 -21.01 -37.87 7.30
N LEU A 26 -19.80 -37.37 7.56
CA LEU A 26 -19.60 -36.29 8.52
C LEU A 26 -20.04 -34.98 7.85
N PRO A 27 -20.82 -34.12 8.52
CA PRO A 27 -21.11 -32.81 7.97
C PRO A 27 -19.78 -32.04 7.91
N ALA A 28 -19.30 -31.81 6.70
CA ALA A 28 -18.28 -30.80 6.46
C ALA A 28 -18.87 -29.47 6.93
N ALA A 29 -18.30 -28.88 7.97
CA ALA A 29 -18.60 -27.50 8.32
C ALA A 29 -18.21 -26.66 7.10
N SER A 30 -19.20 -26.16 6.37
CA SER A 30 -19.01 -25.17 5.33
C SER A 30 -18.41 -23.94 6.01
N GLN A 31 -17.09 -23.79 5.96
CA GLN A 31 -16.44 -22.51 6.22
C GLN A 31 -16.90 -21.60 5.09
N GLU A 32 -17.92 -20.79 5.36
CA GLU A 32 -18.28 -19.68 4.49
C GLU A 32 -17.01 -18.84 4.30
N PRO A 33 -16.56 -18.61 3.05
CA PRO A 33 -15.45 -17.72 2.79
C PRO A 33 -15.78 -16.39 3.46
N ALA A 34 -14.93 -15.94 4.39
CA ALA A 34 -15.09 -14.64 5.01
C ALA A 34 -15.30 -13.61 3.89
N ALA A 35 -16.45 -12.92 3.92
CA ALA A 35 -16.78 -11.93 2.93
C ALA A 35 -15.59 -10.97 2.78
N PRO A 36 -15.15 -10.66 1.54
CA PRO A 36 -14.07 -9.70 1.35
C PRO A 36 -14.44 -8.42 2.11
N PRO A 37 -13.46 -7.77 2.77
CA PRO A 37 -13.73 -6.54 3.49
C PRO A 37 -14.47 -5.58 2.57
N ALA A 38 -15.59 -5.03 3.07
CA ALA A 38 -16.43 -4.12 2.30
C ALA A 38 -15.54 -3.05 1.67
N ALA A 39 -15.70 -2.84 0.36
CA ALA A 39 -14.98 -1.79 -0.34
C ALA A 39 -15.19 -0.46 0.40
N PRO A 40 -14.14 0.36 0.55
CA PRO A 40 -14.27 1.64 1.25
C PRO A 40 -15.43 2.42 0.63
N SER A 41 -16.44 2.70 1.45
CA SER A 41 -17.60 3.48 1.02
C SER A 41 -17.20 4.95 1.01
N GLY A 42 -16.98 5.52 -0.17
CA GLY A 42 -16.59 6.92 -0.36
C GLY A 42 -15.41 7.10 -1.32
N THR A 43 -15.12 8.36 -1.66
CA THR A 43 -14.02 8.71 -2.55
C THR A 43 -12.67 8.28 -1.95
N VAL A 44 -11.87 7.58 -2.76
CA VAL A 44 -10.51 7.17 -2.43
C VAL A 44 -9.53 8.06 -3.19
N TYR A 45 -8.52 8.55 -2.48
CA TYR A 45 -7.46 9.40 -3.01
C TYR A 45 -6.13 8.66 -2.97
N ASN A 46 -5.32 8.86 -3.99
CA ASN A 46 -3.91 8.47 -3.99
C ASN A 46 -3.10 9.65 -3.48
N ILE A 47 -2.32 9.41 -2.42
CA ILE A 47 -1.41 10.37 -1.81
C ILE A 47 0.01 9.89 -2.07
N GLU A 48 0.87 10.82 -2.45
CA GLU A 48 2.30 10.58 -2.66
C GLU A 48 3.08 11.71 -1.99
N LEU A 49 4.08 11.34 -1.20
CA LEU A 49 4.83 12.25 -0.34
C LEU A 49 6.32 12.00 -0.50
N ILE A 50 7.07 13.07 -0.77
CA ILE A 50 8.54 13.10 -0.69
C ILE A 50 8.92 13.94 0.51
N VAL A 51 9.68 13.36 1.44
CA VAL A 51 10.33 14.07 2.54
C VAL A 51 11.79 14.27 2.13
N PHE A 52 12.29 15.49 2.24
CA PHE A 52 13.67 15.82 1.88
C PHE A 52 14.25 16.85 2.85
N ARG A 53 15.58 16.91 2.89
CA ARG A 53 16.35 17.90 3.67
C ARG A 53 17.12 18.80 2.72
N ALA A 54 17.08 20.11 2.92
CA ALA A 54 17.98 21.05 2.25
C ALA A 54 19.42 20.90 2.77
N THR A 55 20.42 20.90 1.90
CA THR A 55 21.85 20.76 2.27
C THR A 55 22.49 22.07 2.70
N SER A 56 21.83 23.19 2.41
CA SER A 56 22.18 24.53 2.86
C SER A 56 20.92 25.27 3.30
N ALA A 57 21.08 26.28 4.16
CA ALA A 57 19.99 27.17 4.53
C ALA A 57 19.62 28.04 3.33
N SER A 58 18.59 27.64 2.59
CA SER A 58 18.04 28.40 1.47
C SER A 58 16.91 29.31 1.98
N GLY A 59 17.27 30.39 2.68
CA GLY A 59 16.30 31.37 3.18
C GLY A 59 16.67 31.96 4.54
N ALA A 60 15.92 32.98 4.97
CA ALA A 60 15.91 33.40 6.38
C ALA A 60 15.39 32.23 7.24
N ALA A 61 15.76 32.18 8.52
CA ALA A 61 15.25 31.17 9.43
C ALA A 61 13.72 31.18 9.43
N GLU A 62 13.09 30.09 8.98
CA GLU A 62 11.64 29.93 9.02
C GLU A 62 11.21 29.93 10.48
N ASN A 63 10.50 30.98 10.89
CA ASN A 63 9.93 31.07 12.22
C ASN A 63 8.44 30.73 12.15
N TRP A 64 8.16 29.43 12.09
CA TRP A 64 6.79 28.90 12.09
C TRP A 64 5.95 29.41 13.27
N SER A 65 6.58 29.68 14.42
CA SER A 65 5.92 30.26 15.60
C SER A 65 5.52 31.73 15.41
N ALA A 66 6.30 32.50 14.65
CA ALA A 66 5.96 33.88 14.31
C ALA A 66 4.91 33.95 13.19
N GLU A 67 4.93 33.02 12.24
CA GLU A 67 3.90 32.93 11.19
C GLU A 67 2.56 32.38 11.70
N ALA A 68 2.59 31.54 12.74
CA ALA A 68 1.40 31.09 13.46
C ALA A 68 0.77 32.17 14.36
N GLY A 69 1.46 33.30 14.57
CA GLY A 69 1.10 34.33 15.56
C GLY A 69 -0.20 35.11 15.33
N GLU A 70 -0.82 35.02 14.15
CA GLU A 70 -2.08 35.70 13.82
C GLU A 70 -3.10 34.77 13.12
N ARG A 71 -2.68 33.55 12.74
CA ARG A 71 -3.54 32.53 12.16
C ARG A 71 -3.32 31.25 12.93
N THR A 72 -4.02 31.10 14.04
CA THR A 72 -4.45 29.76 14.43
C THR A 72 -5.10 29.18 13.17
N ILE A 73 -4.62 28.05 12.65
CA ILE A 73 -5.42 27.21 11.76
C ILE A 73 -6.50 26.56 12.65
N ALA A 74 -7.29 27.40 13.33
CA ALA A 74 -8.60 27.09 13.83
C ALA A 74 -9.51 27.31 12.64
N GLY A 75 -9.36 26.48 11.61
CA GLY A 75 -10.55 26.09 10.88
C GLY A 75 -11.43 25.48 11.97
N ASP A 76 -12.51 26.19 12.31
CA ASP A 76 -13.51 25.78 13.30
C ASP A 76 -13.52 24.27 13.37
N GLU A 77 -12.98 23.69 14.44
CA GLU A 77 -13.06 22.25 14.68
C GLU A 77 -14.50 21.95 15.10
N SER A 78 -15.46 22.43 14.29
CA SER A 78 -16.84 22.03 14.28
C SER A 78 -16.79 20.53 14.15
N THR A 79 -16.93 19.90 15.30
CA THR A 79 -17.13 18.48 15.44
C THR A 79 -18.51 18.27 14.86
N SER A 80 -18.58 18.25 13.53
CA SER A 80 -19.77 17.77 12.84
C SER A 80 -19.89 16.33 13.27
N ASP A 81 -21.04 15.96 13.82
CA ASP A 81 -21.35 14.58 14.23
C ASP A 81 -21.25 13.57 13.06
N SER A 82 -21.00 14.07 11.83
CA SER A 82 -20.73 13.35 10.58
C SER A 82 -19.28 13.46 10.09
N ALA A 83 -18.31 13.75 10.97
CA ALA A 83 -16.90 13.85 10.60
C ALA A 83 -16.39 12.55 9.94
N GLN A 84 -15.99 12.64 8.67
CA GLN A 84 -15.46 11.50 7.93
C GLN A 84 -14.00 11.28 8.35
N ILE A 85 -13.68 10.08 8.83
CA ILE A 85 -12.32 9.74 9.25
C ILE A 85 -11.60 9.07 8.09
N GLY A 86 -10.54 9.69 7.60
CA GLY A 86 -9.66 9.11 6.59
C GLY A 86 -9.04 7.80 7.07
N ARG A 87 -9.16 6.74 6.27
CA ARG A 87 -8.61 5.41 6.54
C ARG A 87 -7.61 5.04 5.47
N PHE A 88 -6.49 4.46 5.91
CA PHE A 88 -5.55 3.79 5.03
C PHE A 88 -6.26 2.67 4.26
N VAL A 89 -6.14 2.66 2.94
CA VAL A 89 -6.70 1.64 2.06
C VAL A 89 -5.60 0.65 1.67
N ALA A 90 -4.55 1.14 1.01
CA ALA A 90 -3.46 0.29 0.51
C ALA A 90 -2.19 1.11 0.26
N GLN A 91 -1.04 0.44 0.23
CA GLN A 91 0.19 1.02 -0.28
C GLN A 91 0.18 0.98 -1.82
N LEU A 92 0.65 2.04 -2.46
CA LEU A 92 0.70 2.11 -3.91
C LEU A 92 1.98 1.44 -4.44
N PRO A 93 1.90 0.59 -5.48
CA PRO A 93 3.09 0.04 -6.13
C PRO A 93 3.90 1.17 -6.78
N ALA A 94 5.23 1.04 -6.82
CA ALA A 94 6.14 2.05 -7.39
C ALA A 94 5.81 2.43 -8.84
N SER A 95 5.20 1.52 -9.62
CA SER A 95 4.74 1.80 -10.99
C SER A 95 3.59 2.81 -11.08
N ALA A 96 2.89 3.08 -9.97
CA ALA A 96 1.82 4.06 -9.88
C ALA A 96 2.27 5.42 -9.33
N TRP A 97 3.56 5.55 -8.96
CA TRP A 97 4.13 6.76 -8.40
C TRP A 97 4.35 7.80 -9.50
N GLN A 98 3.95 9.05 -9.23
CA GLN A 98 3.95 10.16 -10.16
C GLN A 98 5.04 11.20 -9.84
N LEU A 99 5.60 11.18 -8.63
CA LEU A 99 6.61 12.14 -8.17
C LEU A 99 8.05 11.62 -8.31
N THR A 100 8.26 10.43 -8.89
CA THR A 100 9.60 9.83 -9.10
C THR A 100 10.56 10.76 -9.85
N GLU A 101 10.07 11.52 -10.83
CA GLU A 101 10.90 12.50 -11.54
C GLU A 101 11.28 13.69 -10.64
N VAL A 102 10.37 14.16 -9.80
CA VAL A 102 10.63 15.23 -8.83
C VAL A 102 11.69 14.79 -7.83
N GLU A 103 11.56 13.58 -7.29
CA GLU A 103 12.56 13.00 -6.37
C GLU A 103 13.94 12.90 -7.03
N SER A 104 13.97 12.49 -8.31
CA SER A 104 15.20 12.38 -9.09
C SER A 104 15.86 13.74 -9.31
N ARG A 105 15.08 14.79 -9.60
CA ARG A 105 15.58 16.16 -9.71
C ARG A 105 16.11 16.69 -8.38
N LEU A 106 15.39 16.49 -7.28
CA LEU A 106 15.86 16.87 -5.94
C LEU A 106 17.22 16.26 -5.62
N ARG A 107 17.43 14.99 -5.99
CA ARG A 107 18.70 14.30 -5.82
C ARG A 107 19.79 14.82 -6.75
N ALA A 108 19.45 15.14 -8.00
CA ALA A 108 20.40 15.63 -9.01
C ALA A 108 20.89 17.05 -8.71
N ASP A 109 20.04 17.91 -8.16
CA ASP A 109 20.36 19.31 -7.87
C ASP A 109 21.42 19.48 -6.77
N GLY A 110 21.66 18.46 -5.93
CA GLY A 110 22.67 18.47 -4.85
C GLY A 110 22.35 19.41 -3.66
N ASN A 111 21.39 20.31 -3.83
CA ASN A 111 20.89 21.21 -2.79
C ASN A 111 19.89 20.54 -1.84
N TYR A 112 19.42 19.34 -2.18
CA TYR A 112 18.45 18.59 -1.40
C TYR A 112 18.86 17.11 -1.29
N VAL A 113 18.47 16.48 -0.18
CA VAL A 113 18.63 15.05 0.06
C VAL A 113 17.25 14.47 0.35
N PRO A 114 16.64 13.71 -0.59
CA PRO A 114 15.46 12.92 -0.30
C PRO A 114 15.72 11.95 0.86
N LEU A 115 14.86 11.98 1.88
CA LEU A 115 14.92 11.15 3.08
C LEU A 115 13.89 10.01 3.03
N ALA A 116 12.73 10.27 2.43
CA ALA A 116 11.67 9.29 2.26
C ALA A 116 10.84 9.61 1.03
N HIS A 117 10.32 8.58 0.38
CA HIS A 117 9.32 8.67 -0.67
C HIS A 117 8.31 7.56 -0.45
N ALA A 118 7.04 7.91 -0.25
CA ALA A 118 5.99 6.93 -0.01
C ALA A 118 4.70 7.35 -0.71
N ALA A 119 3.93 6.37 -1.14
CA ALA A 119 2.64 6.57 -1.75
C ALA A 119 1.62 5.55 -1.25
N TRP A 120 0.40 6.01 -0.95
CA TRP A 120 -0.69 5.18 -0.46
C TRP A 120 -2.05 5.70 -0.94
N SER A 121 -3.06 4.85 -0.84
CA SER A 121 -4.45 5.25 -1.03
C SER A 121 -5.14 5.42 0.33
N GLN A 122 -5.98 6.45 0.45
CA GLN A 122 -6.80 6.68 1.65
C GLN A 122 -8.20 7.17 1.28
N THR A 123 -9.18 6.90 2.15
CA THR A 123 -10.50 7.53 2.04
C THR A 123 -10.41 9.01 2.40
N ALA A 124 -11.35 9.84 1.91
CA ALA A 124 -11.40 11.24 2.32
C ALA A 124 -11.50 11.39 3.85
N SER A 125 -10.90 12.46 4.38
CA SER A 125 -11.00 12.83 5.79
C SER A 125 -11.55 14.25 5.89
N SER A 126 -12.47 14.48 6.82
CA SER A 126 -12.83 15.83 7.22
C SER A 126 -11.63 16.49 7.89
N TRP A 127 -11.42 17.77 7.61
CA TRP A 127 -10.41 18.57 8.31
C TRP A 127 -10.67 18.61 9.82
N GLY A 128 -9.64 18.75 10.64
CA GLY A 128 -9.77 18.76 12.11
C GLY A 128 -10.06 17.39 12.74
N THR A 129 -10.28 16.34 11.95
CA THR A 129 -10.31 14.99 12.49
C THR A 129 -8.89 14.60 12.89
N ARG A 130 -8.66 14.22 14.16
CA ARG A 130 -7.38 13.64 14.62
C ARG A 130 -7.16 12.22 14.08
N ALA A 131 -7.56 12.02 12.83
CA ALA A 131 -7.47 10.79 12.07
C ALA A 131 -6.04 10.60 11.56
N GLY A 132 -5.53 9.38 11.68
CA GLY A 132 -4.22 9.02 11.17
C GLY A 132 -3.98 7.51 11.22
N PHE A 133 -2.85 7.09 10.70
CA PHE A 133 -2.37 5.71 10.81
C PHE A 133 -0.86 5.71 11.07
N PRO A 134 -0.30 4.65 11.67
CA PRO A 134 1.12 4.59 11.98
C PRO A 134 1.99 4.69 10.72
N VAL A 135 3.01 5.53 10.75
CA VAL A 135 3.96 5.74 9.64
C VAL A 135 4.61 4.44 9.17
N LYS A 136 4.84 3.49 10.09
CA LYS A 136 5.36 2.14 9.78
C LYS A 136 4.55 1.39 8.72
N ARG A 137 3.25 1.71 8.53
CA ARG A 137 2.44 1.11 7.46
C ARG A 137 2.85 1.54 6.05
N LEU A 138 3.58 2.65 5.93
CA LEU A 138 4.12 3.15 4.67
C LEU A 138 5.49 2.54 4.33
N GLY A 139 6.06 1.71 5.23
CA GLY A 139 7.43 1.21 5.09
C GLY A 139 8.51 2.26 5.40
N LEU A 140 8.13 3.35 6.07
CA LEU A 140 9.00 4.41 6.57
C LEU A 140 9.30 4.23 8.07
#